data_AF-A0A9X1DQ86-F1
#
_entry.id   AF-A0A9X1DQ86-F1
#
_cell.length_a   1.000
_cell.length_b   1.000
_cell.length_c   1.000
_cell.angle_alpha   90.00
_cell.angle_beta   90.00
_cell.angle_gamma   90.00
#
_symmetry.space_group_name_H-M   'P 1'
#
loop_
_entity.id
_entity.type
_entity.pdbx_description
1 polymer ?
#
loop_
_entity_poly.entity_id
_entity_poly.type
_entity_poly.pdbx_seq_one_letter_code
_entity_poly.pdbx_strand_id
1 'polypeptide(L)'
;MRKIVSGILLVCLYCFPFVYFSMHQDFANRSMLGYLIMIVVTSLLAFFGKLVSNSIFLIIGNILSVIISFYFISEMTGNERWGGYFKPLTPYQLLILVSFLNLIPQFFAIKLANRNKNKVKY
;
A
#
# COMPACT_ATOMS: atom_id res chain seq x y z
N MET A 1 -6.99 25.16 1.38
CA MET A 1 -5.57 24.89 1.76
C MET A 1 -5.43 23.68 2.68
N ARG A 2 -6.10 23.61 3.85
CA ARG A 2 -5.93 22.50 4.82
C ARG A 2 -6.04 21.08 4.23
N LYS A 3 -7.05 20.82 3.39
CA LYS A 3 -7.24 19.51 2.73
C LYS A 3 -6.15 19.15 1.71
N ILE A 4 -5.51 20.16 1.11
CA ILE A 4 -4.40 19.97 0.16
C ILE A 4 -3.14 19.60 0.96
N VAL A 5 -2.86 20.33 2.04
CA VAL A 5 -1.73 20.02 2.94
C VAL A 5 -1.85 18.61 3.51
N SER A 6 -3.03 18.23 4.04
CA SER A 6 -3.26 16.86 4.51
C SER A 6 -3.12 15.83 3.39
N GLY A 7 -3.50 16.17 2.16
CA GLY A 7 -3.34 15.31 0.99
C GLY A 7 -1.88 15.12 0.60
N ILE A 8 -1.06 16.17 0.64
CA ILE A 8 0.38 16.09 0.37
C ILE A 8 1.07 15.25 1.44
N LEU A 9 0.76 15.48 2.73
CA LEU A 9 1.29 14.68 3.82
C LEU A 9 0.96 13.19 3.66
N LEU A 10 -0.28 12.89 3.25
CA LEU A 10 -0.72 11.53 2.96
C LEU A 10 0.11 10.90 1.83
N VAL A 11 0.35 11.64 0.73
CA VAL A 11 1.19 11.17 -0.37
C VAL A 11 2.62 10.90 0.11
N CYS A 12 3.20 11.75 0.95
CA CYS A 12 4.53 11.51 1.53
C CYS A 12 4.59 10.20 2.34
N LEU A 13 3.55 9.87 3.10
CA LEU A 13 3.46 8.59 3.81
C LEU A 13 3.37 7.39 2.84
N TYR A 14 2.69 7.57 1.71
CA TYR A 14 2.60 6.58 0.65
C TYR A 14 3.88 6.41 -0.19
N CYS A 15 4.85 7.32 -0.08
CA CYS A 15 6.18 7.10 -0.67
C CYS A 15 6.91 5.90 -0.05
N PHE A 16 6.41 5.34 1.06
CA PHE A 16 6.90 4.07 1.59
C PHE A 16 6.55 2.90 0.64
N PRO A 17 7.50 2.03 0.27
CA PRO A 17 7.28 0.91 -0.64
C PRO A 17 6.62 -0.27 0.08
N PHE A 18 5.33 -0.14 0.41
CA PHE A 18 4.57 -1.06 1.26
C PHE A 18 4.60 -2.53 0.80
N VAL A 19 4.43 -2.75 -0.51
CA VAL A 19 4.38 -4.12 -1.07
C VAL A 19 5.78 -4.73 -1.12
N TYR A 20 6.78 -3.99 -1.61
CA TYR A 20 8.16 -4.48 -1.55
C TYR A 20 8.61 -4.77 -0.12
N PHE A 21 8.30 -3.90 0.84
CA PHE A 21 8.71 -4.09 2.23
C PHE A 21 8.08 -5.34 2.86
N SER A 22 6.80 -5.61 2.58
CA SER A 22 6.14 -6.83 3.04
C SER A 22 6.72 -8.09 2.40
N MET A 23 6.99 -8.06 1.09
CA MET A 23 7.71 -9.13 0.39
C MET A 23 9.13 -9.34 0.96
N HIS A 24 9.84 -8.26 1.24
CA HIS A 24 11.18 -8.31 1.81
C HIS A 24 11.19 -8.95 3.20
N GLN A 25 10.23 -8.58 4.06
CA GLN A 25 10.07 -9.24 5.36
C GLN A 25 9.70 -10.70 5.24
N ASP A 26 8.81 -11.05 4.33
CA ASP A 26 8.44 -12.45 4.07
C ASP A 26 9.67 -13.26 3.65
N PHE A 27 10.47 -12.76 2.72
CA PHE A 27 11.71 -13.41 2.32
C PHE A 27 12.73 -13.53 3.47
N ALA A 28 12.98 -12.44 4.20
CA ALA A 28 14.03 -12.39 5.22
C ALA A 28 13.67 -13.18 6.48
N ASN A 29 12.41 -13.10 6.92
CA ASN A 29 11.95 -13.68 8.18
C ASN A 29 11.12 -14.96 7.98
N ARG A 30 10.87 -15.39 6.74
CA ARG A 30 9.97 -16.50 6.39
C ARG A 30 8.57 -16.35 7.02
N SER A 31 8.07 -15.11 7.08
CA SER A 31 6.86 -14.77 7.81
C SER A 31 5.97 -13.80 7.03
N MET A 32 4.70 -14.16 6.90
CA MET A 32 3.69 -13.36 6.21
C MET A 32 3.16 -12.18 7.03
N LEU A 33 3.64 -11.98 8.26
CA LEU A 33 3.20 -10.87 9.12
C LEU A 33 3.41 -9.50 8.47
N GLY A 34 4.44 -9.36 7.63
CA GLY A 34 4.69 -8.14 6.86
C GLY A 34 3.49 -7.73 5.99
N TYR A 35 2.81 -8.69 5.36
CA TYR A 35 1.60 -8.41 4.55
C TYR A 35 0.41 -8.00 5.41
N LEU A 36 0.24 -8.61 6.59
CA LEU A 36 -0.83 -8.23 7.51
C LEU A 36 -0.65 -6.79 7.99
N ILE A 37 0.57 -6.45 8.43
CA ILE A 37 0.91 -5.08 8.84
C ILE A 37 0.67 -4.11 7.69
N MET A 38 1.12 -4.46 6.48
CA MET A 38 0.86 -3.68 5.27
C MET A 38 -0.64 -3.39 5.10
N ILE A 39 -1.49 -4.43 5.10
CA ILE A 39 -2.95 -4.30 4.92
C ILE A 39 -3.54 -3.37 5.98
N VAL A 40 -3.16 -3.53 7.25
CA VAL A 40 -3.67 -2.70 8.35
C VAL A 40 -3.26 -1.24 8.15
N VAL A 41 -1.98 -0.97 7.89
CA VAL A 41 -1.45 0.39 7.74
C VAL A 41 -2.05 1.09 6.52
N THR A 42 -2.10 0.43 5.36
CA THR A 42 -2.67 1.02 4.14
C THR A 42 -4.18 1.24 4.27
N SER A 43 -4.89 0.35 4.97
CA SER A 43 -6.33 0.53 5.24
C SER A 43 -6.60 1.71 6.17
N LEU A 44 -5.79 1.90 7.21
CA LEU A 44 -5.87 3.07 8.09
C LEU A 44 -5.55 4.36 7.31
N LEU A 45 -4.50 4.35 6.49
CA LEU A 45 -4.17 5.48 5.60
C LEU A 45 -5.34 5.81 4.66
N ALA A 46 -5.97 4.80 4.06
CA ALA A 46 -7.13 4.98 3.20
C ALA A 46 -8.35 5.54 3.96
N PHE A 47 -8.62 5.03 5.16
CA PHE A 47 -9.70 5.50 6.03
C PHE A 47 -9.51 6.97 6.42
N PHE A 48 -8.38 7.30 7.06
CA PHE A 48 -8.10 8.66 7.53
C PHE A 48 -7.89 9.63 6.37
N GLY A 49 -7.19 9.20 5.32
CA GLY A 49 -7.03 9.96 4.09
C GLY A 49 -8.37 10.38 3.48
N LYS A 50 -9.37 9.49 3.49
CA LYS A 50 -10.71 9.83 3.01
C LYS A 50 -11.43 10.86 3.90
N LEU A 51 -11.20 10.85 5.21
CA LEU A 51 -11.79 11.81 6.13
C LEU A 51 -11.19 13.21 5.95
N VAL A 52 -9.88 13.32 5.73
CA VAL A 52 -9.15 14.60 5.76
C VAL A 52 -8.88 15.21 4.37
N SER A 53 -8.78 14.40 3.31
CA SER A 53 -8.40 14.86 1.97
C SER A 53 -9.29 14.30 0.85
N ASN A 54 -8.97 14.65 -0.40
CA ASN A 54 -9.63 14.10 -1.59
C ASN A 54 -9.06 12.69 -1.90
N SER A 55 -9.90 11.81 -2.45
CA SER A 55 -9.51 10.45 -2.86
C SER A 55 -8.41 10.42 -3.93
N ILE A 56 -8.23 11.50 -4.70
CA ILE A 56 -7.14 11.60 -5.69
C ILE A 56 -5.75 11.39 -5.06
N PHE A 57 -5.53 11.88 -3.83
CA PHE A 57 -4.24 11.74 -3.13
C PHE A 57 -3.96 10.28 -2.72
N LEU A 58 -5.00 9.50 -2.42
CA LEU A 58 -4.85 8.06 -2.14
C LEU A 58 -4.45 7.27 -3.39
N ILE A 59 -5.01 7.65 -4.55
CA ILE A 59 -4.67 7.01 -5.84
C ILE A 59 -3.21 7.32 -6.18
N ILE A 60 -2.83 8.60 -6.13
CA ILE A 60 -1.44 9.04 -6.36
C ILE A 60 -0.48 8.33 -5.40
N GLY A 61 -0.83 8.26 -4.11
CA GLY A 61 -0.03 7.57 -3.11
C GLY A 61 0.19 6.08 -3.43
N ASN A 62 -0.87 5.34 -3.75
CA ASN A 62 -0.72 3.92 -4.12
C ASN A 62 0.16 3.75 -5.37
N ILE A 63 -0.01 4.60 -6.39
CA ILE A 63 0.84 4.57 -7.60
C ILE A 63 2.31 4.80 -7.25
N LEU A 64 2.63 5.81 -6.44
CA LEU A 64 4.00 6.08 -6.02
C LEU A 64 4.58 4.93 -5.19
N SER A 65 3.83 4.38 -4.25
CA SER A 65 4.25 3.23 -3.45
C SER A 65 4.62 2.03 -4.32
N VAL A 66 3.82 1.77 -5.37
CA VAL A 66 4.07 0.70 -6.35
C VAL A 66 5.31 0.99 -7.20
N ILE A 67 5.46 2.21 -7.71
CA ILE A 67 6.66 2.61 -8.50
C ILE A 67 7.94 2.42 -7.67
N ILE A 68 7.95 2.90 -6.43
CA ILE A 68 9.10 2.77 -5.53
C ILE A 68 9.33 1.28 -5.19
N SER A 69 8.26 0.50 -5.01
CA SER A 69 8.37 -0.95 -4.81
C SER A 69 9.01 -1.65 -6.03
N PHE A 70 8.69 -1.24 -7.26
CA PHE A 70 9.32 -1.76 -8.47
C PHE A 70 10.82 -1.45 -8.53
N TYR A 71 11.21 -0.22 -8.15
CA TYR A 71 12.62 0.16 -8.06
C TYR A 71 13.40 -0.76 -7.12
N PHE A 72 12.87 -1.03 -5.93
CA PHE A 72 13.54 -1.92 -4.99
C PHE A 72 13.52 -3.40 -5.42
N ILE A 73 12.47 -3.87 -6.11
CA ILE A 73 12.51 -5.20 -6.73
C ILE A 73 13.59 -5.28 -7.81
N SER A 74 13.80 -4.22 -8.61
CA SER A 74 14.85 -4.26 -9.65
C SER A 74 16.24 -4.41 -9.07
N GLU A 75 16.52 -3.80 -7.91
CA GLU A 75 17.79 -3.96 -7.19
C GLU A 75 18.01 -5.42 -6.71
N MET A 76 16.94 -6.21 -6.57
CA MET A 76 16.99 -7.61 -6.15
C MET A 76 17.09 -8.62 -7.30
N THR A 77 17.07 -8.18 -8.56
CA THR A 77 16.96 -9.07 -9.75
C THR A 77 18.14 -10.05 -9.89
N GLY A 78 19.31 -9.73 -9.35
CA GLY A 78 20.49 -10.62 -9.33
C GLY A 78 20.51 -11.64 -8.19
N ASN A 79 19.55 -11.60 -7.26
CA ASN A 79 19.51 -12.49 -6.11
C ASN A 79 18.70 -13.76 -6.45
N GLU A 80 19.40 -14.86 -6.74
CA GLU A 80 18.77 -16.14 -7.09
C GLU A 80 17.82 -16.67 -6.01
N ARG A 81 18.14 -16.43 -4.73
CA ARG A 81 17.28 -16.86 -3.61
C ARG A 81 15.97 -16.09 -3.58
N TRP A 82 16.01 -14.79 -3.88
CA TRP A 82 14.83 -13.94 -3.98
C TRP A 82 13.90 -14.40 -5.11
N GLY A 83 14.47 -14.59 -6.32
CA GLY A 83 13.70 -15.07 -7.47
C GLY A 83 13.16 -16.49 -7.30
N GLY A 84 13.92 -17.35 -6.60
CA GLY A 84 13.51 -18.73 -6.31
C GLY A 84 12.40 -18.84 -5.26
N TYR A 85 12.40 -17.96 -4.25
CA TYR A 85 11.47 -18.06 -3.11
C TYR A 85 9.99 -17.90 -3.51
N PHE A 86 9.70 -16.97 -4.42
CA PHE A 86 8.32 -16.63 -4.77
C PHE A 86 7.71 -17.47 -5.90
N LYS A 87 8.42 -18.51 -6.37
CA LYS A 87 7.90 -19.42 -7.38
C LYS A 87 6.55 -20.04 -6.92
N PRO A 88 5.57 -20.19 -7.83
CA PRO A 88 5.69 -20.10 -9.29
C PRO A 88 5.65 -18.68 -9.87
N LEU A 89 5.37 -17.66 -9.06
CA LEU A 89 5.31 -16.27 -9.52
C LEU A 89 6.70 -15.63 -9.52
N THR A 90 6.95 -14.71 -10.45
CA THR A 90 8.11 -13.84 -10.34
C THR A 90 7.86 -12.78 -9.24
N PRO A 91 8.91 -12.23 -8.61
CA PRO A 91 8.73 -11.15 -7.64
C PRO A 91 7.93 -9.97 -8.20
N TYR A 92 8.10 -9.64 -9.49
CA TYR A 92 7.33 -8.62 -10.18
C TYR A 92 5.83 -8.98 -10.28
N GLN A 93 5.50 -10.22 -10.65
CA GLN A 93 4.12 -10.68 -10.72
C GLN A 93 3.46 -10.67 -9.34
N LEU A 94 4.19 -11.11 -8.31
CA LEU A 94 3.69 -11.10 -6.93
C LEU A 94 3.45 -9.67 -6.44
N LEU A 95 4.36 -8.74 -6.72
CA LEU A 95 4.17 -7.32 -6.37
C LEU A 95 2.88 -6.77 -6.99
N ILE A 96 2.65 -7.02 -8.27
CA ILE A 96 1.44 -6.55 -8.96
C ILE A 96 0.19 -7.16 -8.31
N LEU A 97 0.20 -8.47 -8.10
CA LEU A 97 -0.92 -9.20 -7.50
C LEU A 97 -1.25 -8.68 -6.10
N VAL A 98 -0.25 -8.57 -5.23
CA VAL A 98 -0.41 -8.08 -3.85
C VAL A 98 -0.87 -6.62 -3.85
N SER A 99 -0.35 -5.79 -4.76
CA SER A 99 -0.80 -4.40 -4.91
C SER A 99 -2.30 -4.32 -5.23
N PHE A 100 -2.79 -5.13 -6.17
CA PHE A 100 -4.22 -5.19 -6.50
C PHE A 100 -5.07 -5.71 -5.34
N LEU A 101 -4.64 -6.78 -4.69
CA LEU A 101 -5.37 -7.35 -3.54
C LEU A 101 -5.45 -6.37 -2.38
N ASN A 102 -4.38 -5.60 -2.14
CA ASN A 102 -4.32 -4.59 -1.08
C ASN A 102 -5.29 -3.39 -1.32
N LEU A 103 -5.83 -3.21 -2.52
CA LEU A 103 -6.87 -2.21 -2.78
C LEU A 103 -8.23 -2.62 -2.21
N ILE A 104 -8.51 -3.92 -2.05
CA ILE A 104 -9.78 -4.43 -1.52
C ILE A 104 -10.04 -3.93 -0.08
N PRO A 105 -9.15 -4.16 0.90
CA PRO A 105 -9.38 -3.67 2.26
C PRO A 105 -9.36 -2.14 2.34
N GLN A 106 -8.52 -1.46 1.54
CA GLN A 106 -8.53 0.01 1.41
C GLN A 106 -9.89 0.53 0.90
N PHE A 107 -10.52 -0.17 -0.06
CA PHE A 107 -11.85 0.19 -0.56
C PHE A 107 -12.92 0.11 0.53
N PHE A 108 -12.92 -0.97 1.32
CA PHE A 108 -13.85 -1.09 2.46
C PHE A 108 -13.60 0.01 3.51
N ALA A 109 -12.34 0.33 3.78
CA ALA A 109 -11.97 1.44 4.67
C ALA A 109 -12.51 2.79 4.18
N ILE A 110 -12.38 3.09 2.88
CA ILE A 110 -12.95 4.31 2.27
C ILE A 110 -14.48 4.33 2.39
N LYS A 111 -15.16 3.20 2.16
CA LYS A 111 -16.62 3.08 2.29
C LYS A 111 -17.08 3.34 3.73
N LEU A 112 -16.34 2.82 4.72
CA LEU A 112 -16.60 3.06 6.13
C LEU A 112 -16.40 4.54 6.50
N ALA A 113 -15.33 5.18 6.01
CA ALA A 113 -15.08 6.60 6.23
C ALA A 113 -16.21 7.49 5.69
N ASN A 114 -16.74 7.17 4.51
CA ASN A 114 -17.88 7.89 3.93
C ASN A 114 -19.15 7.75 4.77
N ARG A 115 -19.44 6.55 5.29
CA ARG A 115 -20.58 6.32 6.18
C ARG A 115 -20.48 7.17 7.45
N ASN A 116 -19.30 7.23 8.07
CA ASN A 116 -19.08 8.03 9.27
C ASN A 116 -19.22 9.53 9.00
N LYS A 117 -18.69 10.01 7.87
CA LYS A 117 -18.81 11.42 7.48
C LYS A 117 -20.25 11.86 7.24
N ASN A 118 -21.09 10.96 6.74
CA ASN A 118 -22.51 11.23 6.54
C ASN A 118 -23.28 11.24 7.87
N LYS A 119 -22.92 10.37 8.84
CA LYS A 119 -23.54 10.36 10.17
C LYS A 119 -23.27 11.62 11.00
N VAL A 120 -22.11 12.25 10.86
CA VAL A 120 -21.75 13.47 11.62
C VAL A 120 -22.41 14.75 11.05
N LYS A 121 -23.04 14.66 9.87
CA LYS A 121 -23.72 15.79 9.21
C LYS A 121 -25.21 15.91 9.52
N TYR A 122 -25.80 14.93 10.20
CA TYR A 122 -27.17 14.95 10.72
C TYR A 122 -27.11 15.18 12.22
#